data_AF-E1R7T4-F1
#
_entry.id   AF-E1R7T4-F1
#
_cell.length_a   1.000
_cell.length_b   1.000
_cell.length_c   1.000
_cell.angle_alpha   90.00
_cell.angle_beta   90.00
_cell.angle_gamma   90.00
#
_symmetry.space_group_name_H-M   'P 1'
#
loop_
_entity.id
_entity.type
_entity.pdbx_description
1 polymer ?
#
loop_
_entity_poly.entity_id
_entity_poly.type
_entity_poly.pdbx_seq_one_letter_code
_entity_poly.pdbx_strand_id
1 'polypeptide(L)'
;MVSVDMDVGSGRTTETLGLVCLFRRGLMFLFLVMILLSPAAQENLTPEAHRPEAGVALLARGPFTAKGLPFISTNVISYRGGIYLFDKGEVTIFFPDREVLLSDAWANASCPMAGALLHEGDVGRTYLLDTAEGQTFFLFRDCDEKLECSFMRTFLTRFAYFSSVSRDPGRLQLPAVVDFGG
;
A
#
# COMPACT_ATOMS: atom_id res chain seq x y z
N MET A 1 -8.02 49.73 -38.26
CA MET A 1 -8.82 50.97 -38.33
C MET A 1 -10.29 50.57 -38.20
N VAL A 2 -10.79 50.44 -36.96
CA VAL A 2 -12.21 50.36 -36.54
C VAL A 2 -12.15 50.69 -35.03
N SER A 3 -12.33 51.96 -34.68
CA SER A 3 -13.56 52.62 -34.21
C SER A 3 -14.05 52.15 -32.82
N VAL A 4 -14.05 53.15 -31.95
CA VAL A 4 -14.44 53.24 -30.53
C VAL A 4 -15.93 52.93 -30.35
N ASP A 5 -16.32 52.37 -29.20
CA ASP A 5 -17.35 53.02 -28.38
C ASP A 5 -17.24 52.63 -26.91
N MET A 6 -17.07 53.67 -26.08
CA MET A 6 -17.27 53.68 -24.64
C MET A 6 -18.77 53.88 -24.41
N ASP A 7 -19.40 53.03 -23.61
CA ASP A 7 -20.73 53.33 -23.10
C ASP A 7 -20.72 53.50 -21.59
N VAL A 8 -21.11 54.70 -21.19
CA VAL A 8 -21.29 55.22 -19.83
C VAL A 8 -22.78 55.11 -19.53
N GLY A 9 -23.14 54.25 -18.59
CA GLY A 9 -24.53 54.04 -18.17
C GLY A 9 -24.69 54.15 -16.66
N SER A 10 -24.83 55.38 -16.18
CA SER A 10 -25.24 55.74 -14.82
C SER A 10 -26.73 55.45 -14.62
N GLY A 11 -27.09 54.79 -13.51
CA GLY A 11 -28.48 54.56 -13.12
C GLY A 11 -28.59 54.10 -11.67
N ARG A 12 -28.64 55.07 -10.73
CA ARG A 12 -29.12 54.84 -9.36
C ARG A 12 -30.64 54.73 -9.38
N THR A 13 -31.17 53.64 -8.83
CA THR A 13 -32.51 53.62 -8.24
C THR A 13 -32.43 52.96 -6.86
N THR A 14 -32.56 53.81 -5.85
CA THR A 14 -32.98 53.51 -4.49
C THR A 14 -34.39 52.94 -4.51
N GLU A 15 -34.59 51.71 -4.05
CA GLU A 15 -35.85 51.28 -3.44
C GLU A 15 -35.58 50.39 -2.23
N THR A 16 -35.84 50.98 -1.07
CA THR A 16 -36.15 50.37 0.21
C THR A 16 -37.39 49.49 0.10
N LEU A 17 -37.30 48.19 0.47
CA LEU A 17 -38.40 47.40 1.06
C LEU A 17 -37.95 45.95 1.27
N GLY A 18 -38.22 45.37 2.45
CA GLY A 18 -38.11 43.92 2.66
C GLY A 18 -37.55 43.44 4.00
N LEU A 19 -37.59 44.27 5.04
CA LEU A 19 -37.21 43.92 6.41
C LEU A 19 -38.28 43.02 7.08
N VAL A 20 -38.57 41.85 6.50
CA VAL A 20 -39.47 40.84 7.11
C VAL A 20 -38.97 39.39 6.88
N CYS A 21 -38.01 39.14 5.98
CA CYS A 21 -37.51 37.77 5.71
C CYS A 21 -36.27 37.33 6.53
N LEU A 22 -35.81 38.13 7.50
CA LEU A 22 -34.57 37.84 8.23
C LEU A 22 -34.73 36.89 9.42
N PHE A 23 -35.95 36.69 9.95
CA PHE A 23 -36.14 35.89 11.17
C PHE A 23 -36.29 34.39 10.95
N ARG A 24 -36.53 33.92 9.70
CA ARG A 24 -36.69 32.49 9.41
C ARG A 24 -35.41 31.78 8.94
N ARG A 25 -34.41 32.54 8.47
CA ARG A 25 -33.10 32.01 8.02
C ARG A 25 -32.07 31.87 9.16
N GLY A 26 -32.19 32.67 10.22
CA GLY A 26 -31.28 32.61 11.38
C GLY A 26 -31.45 31.34 12.23
N LEU A 27 -32.68 30.89 12.44
CA LEU A 27 -32.97 29.71 13.27
C LEU A 27 -32.50 28.40 12.60
N MET A 28 -32.52 28.34 11.26
CA MET A 28 -32.07 27.17 10.52
C MET A 28 -30.54 27.02 10.51
N PHE A 29 -29.80 28.14 10.52
CA PHE A 29 -28.34 28.12 10.64
C PHE A 29 -27.87 27.66 12.03
N LEU A 30 -28.56 28.05 13.10
CA LEU A 30 -28.23 27.63 14.47
C LEU A 30 -28.45 26.12 14.70
N PHE A 31 -29.50 25.53 14.11
CA PHE A 31 -29.71 24.08 14.17
C PHE A 31 -28.64 23.29 13.39
N LEU A 32 -28.18 23.80 12.24
CA LEU A 32 -27.15 23.14 11.44
C LEU A 32 -25.77 23.18 12.11
N VAL A 33 -25.45 24.28 12.80
CA VAL A 33 -24.22 24.42 13.61
C VAL A 33 -24.26 23.52 14.86
N MET A 34 -25.42 23.35 15.50
CA MET A 34 -25.56 22.44 16.67
C MET A 34 -25.48 20.95 16.29
N ILE A 35 -25.90 20.55 15.09
CA ILE A 35 -25.75 19.17 14.60
C ILE A 35 -24.28 18.87 14.24
N LEU A 36 -23.53 19.84 13.72
CA LEU A 36 -22.10 19.68 13.40
C LEU A 36 -21.17 19.73 14.63
N LEU A 37 -21.66 20.18 15.79
CA LEU A 37 -20.91 20.23 17.06
C LEU A 37 -21.31 19.14 18.05
N SER A 38 -22.16 18.18 17.66
CA SER A 38 -22.52 17.05 18.51
C SER A 38 -21.34 16.06 18.58
N PRO A 39 -20.66 15.91 19.74
CA PRO A 39 -19.54 14.96 19.88
C PRO A 39 -19.97 13.50 19.65
N ALA A 40 -21.26 13.20 19.81
CA ALA A 40 -21.83 11.87 19.58
C ALA A 40 -21.85 11.44 18.10
N ALA A 41 -21.68 12.36 17.14
CA ALA A 41 -21.66 12.02 15.72
C ALA A 41 -20.23 11.78 15.17
N GLN A 42 -19.19 12.00 15.98
CA GLN A 42 -17.79 11.89 15.54
C GLN A 42 -17.07 10.61 16.01
N GLU A 43 -17.67 9.78 16.86
CA GLU A 43 -16.99 8.59 17.43
C GLU A 43 -16.97 7.35 16.51
N ASN A 44 -17.69 7.34 15.39
CA ASN A 44 -17.89 6.11 14.60
C ASN A 44 -17.31 6.13 13.18
N LEU A 45 -16.40 7.07 12.89
CA LEU A 45 -15.72 7.19 11.60
C LEU A 45 -14.20 7.06 11.71
N THR A 46 -13.68 6.45 12.78
CA THR A 46 -12.37 5.81 12.65
C THR A 46 -12.58 4.57 11.78
N PRO A 47 -12.03 4.52 10.56
CA PRO A 47 -11.90 3.24 9.91
C PRO A 47 -10.95 2.45 10.80
N GLU A 48 -11.49 1.57 11.64
CA GLU A 48 -10.74 0.40 12.07
C GLU A 48 -10.45 -0.33 10.77
N ALA A 49 -9.33 0.04 10.13
CA ALA A 49 -8.76 -0.69 9.03
C ALA A 49 -8.60 -2.11 9.57
N HIS A 50 -9.48 -3.00 9.10
CA HIS A 50 -9.62 -4.37 9.56
C HIS A 50 -8.23 -5.02 9.46
N ARG A 51 -7.49 -5.02 10.57
CA ARG A 51 -6.17 -5.61 10.60
C ARG A 51 -6.38 -7.12 10.48
N PRO A 52 -5.63 -7.81 9.60
CA PRO A 52 -5.77 -9.25 9.45
C PRO A 52 -5.56 -9.95 10.80
N GLU A 53 -6.23 -11.09 10.98
CA GLU A 53 -6.01 -11.96 12.13
C GLU A 53 -4.54 -12.37 12.26
N ALA A 54 -4.10 -12.69 13.47
CA ALA A 54 -2.74 -13.14 13.72
C ALA A 54 -2.42 -14.38 12.87
N GLY A 55 -1.31 -14.34 12.14
CA GLY A 55 -0.93 -15.43 11.22
C GLY A 55 -1.56 -15.35 9.83
N VAL A 56 -2.33 -14.30 9.51
CA VAL A 56 -2.87 -14.06 8.17
C VAL A 56 -2.23 -12.81 7.57
N ALA A 57 -1.72 -12.92 6.35
CA ALA A 57 -1.24 -11.79 5.56
C ALA A 57 -2.11 -11.59 4.31
N LEU A 58 -2.52 -10.35 4.08
CA LEU A 58 -3.34 -9.93 2.95
C LEU A 58 -2.52 -9.07 1.98
N LEU A 59 -2.61 -9.37 0.69
CA LEU A 59 -1.99 -8.55 -0.35
C LEU A 59 -2.69 -7.18 -0.41
N ALA A 60 -2.03 -6.14 0.10
CA ALA A 60 -2.55 -4.78 0.14
C ALA A 60 -2.25 -4.00 -1.14
N ARG A 61 -1.11 -4.28 -1.79
CA ARG A 61 -0.71 -3.64 -3.04
C ARG A 61 0.06 -4.61 -3.92
N GLY A 62 -0.28 -4.70 -5.20
CA GLY A 62 0.46 -5.47 -6.21
C GLY A 62 -0.43 -6.35 -7.09
N PRO A 63 0.15 -7.04 -8.08
CA PRO A 63 1.53 -6.94 -8.52
C PRO A 63 1.81 -5.55 -9.11
N PHE A 64 2.89 -4.90 -8.68
CA PHE A 64 3.34 -3.61 -9.22
C PHE A 64 4.71 -3.78 -9.88
N THR A 65 5.09 -2.82 -10.73
CA THR A 65 6.42 -2.77 -11.36
C THR A 65 7.12 -1.49 -10.93
N ALA A 66 8.39 -1.61 -10.53
CA ALA A 66 9.21 -0.49 -10.09
C ALA A 66 10.69 -0.73 -10.45
N LYS A 67 11.56 0.23 -10.09
CA LYS A 67 13.01 0.17 -10.34
C LYS A 67 13.77 0.49 -9.06
N GLY A 68 14.94 -0.12 -8.91
CA GLY A 68 15.82 0.08 -7.77
C GLY A 68 15.38 -0.78 -6.59
N LEU A 69 16.07 -1.90 -6.37
CA LEU A 69 15.89 -2.69 -5.16
C LEU A 69 16.44 -1.92 -3.96
N PRO A 70 15.75 -1.89 -2.80
CA PRO A 70 16.11 -0.99 -1.71
C PRO A 70 17.45 -1.33 -1.02
N PHE A 71 17.95 -2.56 -1.17
CA PHE A 71 19.24 -3.03 -0.63
C PHE A 71 20.39 -3.02 -1.66
N ILE A 72 20.14 -2.49 -2.87
CA ILE A 72 21.15 -2.36 -3.94
C ILE A 72 21.08 -0.94 -4.49
N SER A 73 22.19 -0.41 -5.02
CA SER A 73 22.19 0.93 -5.61
C SER A 73 21.02 1.13 -6.59
N THR A 74 20.36 2.28 -6.50
CA THR A 74 19.00 2.60 -6.96
C THR A 74 18.75 2.50 -8.47
N ASN A 75 19.76 2.22 -9.29
CA ASN A 75 19.74 2.61 -10.70
C ASN A 75 19.68 1.50 -11.75
N VAL A 76 19.63 0.21 -11.40
CA VAL A 76 19.95 -0.81 -12.44
C VAL A 76 18.93 -1.92 -12.66
N ILE A 77 18.04 -2.20 -11.69
CA ILE A 77 17.21 -3.41 -11.75
C ILE A 77 15.73 -3.05 -11.68
N SER A 78 15.00 -3.36 -12.75
CA SER A 78 13.54 -3.41 -12.73
C SER A 78 13.09 -4.63 -11.91
N TYR A 79 12.00 -4.47 -11.17
CA TYR A 79 11.41 -5.57 -10.42
C TYR A 79 9.89 -5.49 -10.43
N ARG A 80 9.27 -6.63 -10.21
CA ARG A 80 7.85 -6.78 -9.91
C ARG A 80 7.68 -7.09 -8.43
N GLY A 81 6.60 -6.67 -7.80
CA GLY A 81 6.47 -6.86 -6.36
C GLY A 81 5.08 -6.72 -5.80
N GLY A 82 4.97 -6.95 -4.50
CA GLY A 82 3.74 -6.80 -3.73
C GLY A 82 4.02 -6.45 -2.28
N ILE A 83 3.07 -5.78 -1.64
CA ILE A 83 3.08 -5.44 -0.22
C ILE A 83 1.95 -6.19 0.45
N TYR A 84 2.29 -6.98 1.46
CA TYR A 84 1.36 -7.70 2.32
C TYR A 84 1.22 -6.99 3.66
N LEU A 85 -0.01 -6.88 4.15
CA LEU A 85 -0.31 -6.42 5.51
C LEU A 85 -0.70 -7.61 6.38
N PHE A 86 -0.30 -7.59 7.64
CA PHE A 86 -0.68 -8.56 8.67
C PHE A 86 -0.71 -7.87 10.04
N ASP A 87 -1.02 -8.60 11.11
CA ASP A 87 -1.26 -8.05 12.45
C ASP A 87 -0.15 -7.09 12.96
N LYS A 88 1.11 -7.43 12.71
CA LYS A 88 2.29 -6.74 13.27
C LYS A 88 3.07 -5.89 12.26
N GLY A 89 2.60 -5.74 11.02
CA GLY A 89 3.27 -4.86 10.07
C GLY A 89 3.03 -5.19 8.61
N GLU A 90 4.04 -4.91 7.81
CA GLU A 90 4.04 -5.13 6.37
C GLU A 90 5.22 -5.99 5.92
N VAL A 91 5.01 -6.72 4.83
CA VAL A 91 6.04 -7.49 4.13
C VAL A 91 6.08 -7.04 2.70
N THR A 92 7.25 -6.63 2.21
CA THR A 92 7.42 -6.32 0.79
C THR A 92 8.16 -7.45 0.10
N ILE A 93 7.59 -7.91 -1.02
CA ILE A 93 8.16 -8.95 -1.88
C ILE A 93 8.66 -8.32 -3.17
N PHE A 94 9.88 -8.66 -3.57
CA PHE A 94 10.52 -8.17 -4.79
C PHE A 94 10.94 -9.34 -5.68
N PHE A 95 10.57 -9.30 -6.96
CA PHE A 95 10.98 -10.22 -8.03
C PHE A 95 11.75 -9.42 -9.08
N PRO A 96 13.10 -9.42 -9.07
CA PRO A 96 13.88 -8.73 -10.07
C PRO A 96 13.71 -9.39 -11.45
N ASP A 97 13.74 -8.57 -12.50
CA ASP A 97 13.62 -9.07 -13.88
C ASP A 97 14.92 -9.67 -14.42
N ARG A 98 16.01 -9.63 -13.63
CA ARG A 98 17.32 -10.17 -13.96
C ARG A 98 18.07 -10.58 -12.70
N GLU A 99 19.10 -11.38 -12.89
CA GLU A 99 19.97 -11.83 -11.80
C GLU A 99 20.59 -10.65 -11.03
N VAL A 100 20.68 -10.83 -9.71
CA VAL A 100 21.23 -9.87 -8.77
C VAL A 100 22.57 -10.38 -8.28
N LEU A 101 23.63 -9.60 -8.51
CA LEU A 101 24.94 -9.90 -7.94
C LEU A 101 24.91 -9.63 -6.44
N LEU A 102 25.17 -10.68 -5.66
CA LEU A 102 25.23 -10.60 -4.20
C LEU A 102 26.65 -10.21 -3.76
N SER A 103 26.73 -9.41 -2.71
CA SER A 103 27.99 -9.15 -2.02
C SER A 103 28.29 -10.28 -1.02
N ASP A 104 29.51 -10.29 -0.47
CA ASP A 104 29.90 -11.23 0.58
C ASP A 104 29.18 -10.99 1.92
N ALA A 105 28.32 -9.96 2.01
CA ALA A 105 27.54 -9.62 3.20
C ALA A 105 26.25 -10.46 3.37
N TRP A 106 26.02 -11.42 2.48
CA TRP A 106 24.90 -12.37 2.57
C TRP A 106 25.36 -13.63 3.30
N ALA A 107 24.58 -14.07 4.29
CA ALA A 107 24.85 -15.27 5.07
C ALA A 107 23.71 -16.28 4.93
N ASN A 108 23.92 -17.52 5.33
CA ASN A 108 22.84 -18.50 5.38
C ASN A 108 21.77 -18.06 6.38
N ALA A 109 20.51 -18.06 5.96
CA ALA A 109 19.38 -17.82 6.85
C ALA A 109 19.18 -19.03 7.77
N SER A 110 18.71 -18.75 8.99
CA SER A 110 18.32 -19.74 10.00
C SER A 110 16.99 -20.44 9.68
N CYS A 111 16.19 -19.91 8.76
CA CYS A 111 14.94 -20.54 8.35
C CYS A 111 15.21 -21.93 7.75
N PRO A 112 14.30 -22.91 7.96
CA PRO A 112 14.44 -24.27 7.44
C PRO A 112 14.10 -24.35 5.93
N MET A 113 14.71 -23.48 5.13
CA MET A 113 14.56 -23.39 3.68
C MET A 113 15.95 -23.56 3.06
N ALA A 114 16.11 -24.55 2.19
CA ALA A 114 17.39 -24.80 1.55
C ALA A 114 17.81 -23.62 0.68
N GLY A 115 19.06 -23.16 0.83
CA GLY A 115 19.63 -22.07 0.02
C GLY A 115 19.12 -20.67 0.37
N ALA A 116 18.32 -20.51 1.43
CA ALA A 116 17.88 -19.20 1.89
C ALA A 116 19.08 -18.38 2.39
N LEU A 117 19.24 -17.17 1.87
CA LEU A 117 20.25 -16.23 2.34
C LEU A 117 19.59 -15.06 3.09
N LEU A 118 20.31 -14.52 4.07
CA LEU A 118 19.94 -13.39 4.89
C LEU A 118 21.00 -12.30 4.74
N HIS A 119 20.53 -11.07 4.54
CA HIS A 119 21.32 -9.86 4.65
C HIS A 119 20.69 -8.91 5.66
N GLU A 120 21.49 -8.41 6.59
CA GLU A 120 21.09 -7.38 7.55
C GLU A 120 21.76 -6.06 7.12
N GLY A 121 20.97 -5.13 6.60
CA GLY A 121 21.48 -3.86 6.07
C GLY A 121 20.64 -2.66 6.54
N ASP A 122 20.85 -1.50 5.90
CA ASP A 122 20.20 -0.24 6.26
C ASP A 122 18.67 -0.29 6.20
N VAL A 123 18.14 -1.16 5.33
CA VAL A 123 16.70 -1.35 5.21
C VAL A 123 16.17 -2.26 6.31
N GLY A 124 16.99 -3.15 6.88
CA GLY A 124 16.65 -4.17 7.87
C GLY A 124 16.96 -5.58 7.34
N ARG A 125 16.27 -6.61 7.85
CA ARG A 125 16.48 -8.00 7.42
C ARG A 125 15.85 -8.24 6.04
N THR A 126 16.70 -8.69 5.13
CA THR A 126 16.31 -9.05 3.77
C THR A 126 16.65 -10.52 3.51
N TYR A 127 15.64 -11.30 3.16
CA TYR A 127 15.85 -12.70 2.76
C TYR A 127 15.91 -12.80 1.25
N LEU A 128 16.84 -13.59 0.75
CA LEU A 128 16.88 -14.04 -0.63
C LEU A 128 16.49 -15.51 -0.68
N LEU A 129 15.52 -15.81 -1.53
CA LEU A 129 14.97 -17.14 -1.71
C LEU A 129 14.83 -17.46 -3.18
N ASP A 130 15.29 -18.65 -3.57
CA ASP A 130 15.08 -19.17 -4.91
C ASP A 130 13.77 -19.97 -4.97
N THR A 131 12.95 -19.71 -5.99
CA THR A 131 11.80 -20.57 -6.31
C THR A 131 12.26 -21.78 -7.13
N ALA A 132 11.40 -22.81 -7.19
CA ALA A 132 11.66 -23.99 -8.02
C ALA A 132 11.80 -23.65 -9.52
N GLU A 133 11.22 -22.53 -9.95
CA GLU A 133 11.29 -21.98 -11.30
C GLU A 133 12.53 -21.08 -11.53
N GLY A 134 13.44 -21.00 -10.56
CA GLY A 134 14.67 -20.18 -10.64
C GLY A 134 14.42 -18.68 -10.48
N GLN A 135 13.27 -18.28 -9.93
CA GLN A 135 13.01 -16.88 -9.62
C GLN A 135 13.53 -16.57 -8.23
N THR A 136 14.44 -15.60 -8.13
CA THR A 136 14.90 -15.10 -6.83
C THR A 136 13.89 -14.07 -6.33
N PHE A 137 13.44 -14.16 -5.08
CA PHE A 137 12.70 -13.05 -4.48
C PHE A 137 13.34 -12.56 -3.19
N PHE A 138 13.12 -11.27 -2.93
CA PHE A 138 13.55 -10.61 -1.72
C PHE A 138 12.38 -10.33 -0.80
N LEU A 139 12.52 -10.65 0.48
CA LEU A 139 11.53 -10.35 1.49
C LEU A 139 12.10 -9.32 2.46
N PHE A 140 11.42 -8.19 2.58
CA PHE A 140 11.71 -7.21 3.61
C PHE A 140 10.73 -7.37 4.77
N ARG A 141 11.24 -7.57 5.99
CA ARG A 141 10.42 -7.63 7.20
C ARG A 141 11.21 -7.25 8.44
N ASP A 142 10.54 -6.55 9.34
CA ASP A 142 11.06 -6.14 10.65
C ASP A 142 10.20 -6.77 11.76
N CYS A 143 10.20 -8.11 11.86
CA CYS A 143 9.34 -8.88 12.80
C CYS A 143 10.09 -9.98 13.55
N ASP A 144 9.38 -10.84 14.27
CA ASP A 144 9.96 -12.06 14.86
C ASP A 144 10.31 -13.08 13.77
N GLU A 145 11.54 -13.59 13.79
CA GLU A 145 12.10 -14.52 12.80
C GLU A 145 11.21 -15.74 12.52
N LYS A 146 10.57 -16.32 13.54
CA LYS A 146 9.72 -17.51 13.36
C LYS A 146 8.52 -17.18 12.48
N LEU A 147 7.93 -16.01 12.66
CA LEU A 147 6.82 -15.56 11.84
C LEU A 147 7.26 -15.29 10.39
N GLU A 148 8.50 -14.86 10.19
CA GLU A 148 9.06 -14.64 8.85
C GLU A 148 9.26 -15.97 8.14
N CYS A 149 9.87 -16.96 8.80
CA CYS A 149 10.03 -18.30 8.24
C CYS A 149 8.69 -18.96 7.92
N SER A 150 7.70 -18.86 8.81
CA SER A 150 6.35 -19.39 8.57
C SER A 150 5.67 -18.72 7.38
N PHE A 151 5.74 -17.38 7.29
CA PHE A 151 5.23 -16.64 6.13
C PHE A 151 5.92 -17.09 4.85
N MET A 152 7.26 -17.11 4.81
CA MET A 152 8.05 -17.44 3.61
C MET A 152 7.71 -18.83 3.08
N ARG A 153 7.64 -19.83 3.97
CA ARG A 153 7.26 -21.20 3.61
C ARG A 153 5.86 -21.28 3.00
N THR A 154 4.86 -20.66 3.64
CA THR A 154 3.49 -20.67 3.13
C THR A 154 3.39 -19.89 1.81
N PHE A 155 4.01 -18.71 1.74
CA PHE A 155 4.03 -17.88 0.55
C PHE A 155 4.60 -18.64 -0.65
N LEU A 156 5.79 -19.25 -0.50
CA LEU A 156 6.44 -20.05 -1.54
C LEU A 156 5.56 -21.19 -2.02
N THR A 157 4.94 -21.93 -1.10
CA THR A 157 4.03 -23.04 -1.42
C THR A 157 2.85 -22.55 -2.25
N ARG A 158 2.22 -21.44 -1.84
CA ARG A 158 1.07 -20.87 -2.57
C ARG A 158 1.49 -20.26 -3.90
N PHE A 159 2.63 -19.59 -3.94
CA PHE A 159 3.18 -18.99 -5.13
C PHE A 159 3.45 -20.05 -6.21
N ALA A 160 4.15 -21.14 -5.86
CA ALA A 160 4.40 -22.25 -6.78
C ALA A 160 3.09 -22.85 -7.32
N TYR A 161 2.08 -23.03 -6.46
CA TYR A 161 0.76 -23.48 -6.90
C TYR A 161 0.15 -22.53 -7.93
N PHE A 162 0.05 -21.23 -7.65
CA PHE A 162 -0.54 -20.25 -8.57
C PHE A 162 0.25 -20.11 -9.87
N SER A 163 1.58 -20.18 -9.80
CA SER A 163 2.46 -20.20 -10.97
C SER A 163 2.21 -21.43 -11.84
N SER A 164 2.05 -22.62 -11.25
CA SER A 164 1.83 -23.88 -11.98
C SER A 164 0.49 -23.94 -12.73
N VAL A 165 -0.55 -23.25 -12.22
CA VAL A 165 -1.89 -23.24 -12.83
C VAL A 165 -2.16 -22.00 -13.69
N SER A 166 -1.22 -21.05 -13.74
CA SER A 166 -1.37 -19.84 -14.51
C SER A 166 -1.39 -20.14 -16.01
N ARG A 167 -2.38 -19.59 -16.72
CA ARG A 167 -2.44 -19.63 -18.19
C ARG A 167 -1.50 -18.62 -18.86
N ASP A 168 -0.97 -17.69 -18.09
CA ASP A 168 -0.02 -16.67 -18.53
C ASP A 168 1.25 -16.78 -17.67
N PRO A 169 2.26 -17.54 -18.11
CA PRO A 169 3.49 -17.77 -17.36
C PRO A 169 4.36 -16.51 -17.24
N GLY A 170 4.08 -15.45 -18.02
CA GLY A 170 4.81 -14.19 -17.95
C GLY A 170 4.33 -13.26 -16.83
N ARG A 171 3.11 -13.48 -16.31
CA ARG A 171 2.50 -12.61 -15.31
C ARG A 171 2.77 -13.10 -13.89
N LEU A 172 3.27 -12.22 -13.04
CA LEU A 172 3.47 -12.49 -11.62
C LEU A 172 2.10 -12.70 -10.94
N GLN A 173 1.86 -13.90 -10.42
CA GLN A 173 0.63 -14.25 -9.68
C GLN A 173 0.93 -14.29 -8.19
N LEU A 174 0.67 -13.19 -7.50
CA LEU A 174 0.84 -13.10 -6.06
C LEU A 174 -0.39 -13.69 -5.34
N PRO A 175 -0.23 -14.60 -4.37
CA PRO A 175 -1.33 -15.06 -3.54
C PRO A 175 -2.03 -13.86 -2.87
N ALA A 176 -3.36 -13.76 -2.99
CA ALA A 176 -4.09 -12.66 -2.35
C ALA A 176 -4.08 -12.77 -0.81
N VAL A 177 -4.04 -14.01 -0.29
CA VAL A 177 -4.03 -14.33 1.13
C VAL A 177 -2.94 -15.36 1.40
N VAL A 178 -2.17 -15.15 2.46
CA VAL A 178 -1.17 -16.08 2.97
C VAL A 178 -1.50 -16.38 4.43
N ASP A 179 -1.99 -17.58 4.69
CA ASP A 179 -2.31 -18.06 6.03
C ASP A 179 -1.16 -18.93 6.56
N PHE A 180 -0.43 -18.39 7.53
CA PHE A 180 0.76 -18.96 8.15
C PHE A 180 0.61 -19.15 9.68
N GLY A 181 -0.63 -19.08 10.19
CA GLY A 181 -1.00 -19.14 11.61
C GLY A 181 -1.37 -20.53 12.14
N GLY A 182 -0.57 -21.55 11.82
CA GLY A 182 -0.68 -22.92 12.36
C GLY A 182 0.51 -23.31 13.22
#